data_AF-A0A4U8S5F6-F1
#
_entry.id   AF-A0A4U8S5F6-F1
#
_cell.length_a   1.000
_cell.length_b   1.000
_cell.length_c   1.000
_cell.angle_alpha   90.00
_cell.angle_beta   90.00
_cell.angle_gamma   90.00
#
_symmetry.space_group_name_H-M   'P 1'
#
loop_
_entity.id
_entity.type
_entity.pdbx_description
1 polymer ?
#
loop_
_entity_poly.entity_id
_entity_poly.type
_entity_poly.pdbx_seq_one_letter_code
_entity_poly.pdbx_strand_id
1 'polypeptide(L)'
;MFNEKIEKISIAFEQTHHIKGGIPLYESRYKKVLSFHNGKAPVYEEVNGTIRAFFINTFNTPLFGRYFESAFGFYDGLACVSDETGYYHILENGIDAYAYRFAWCGNFMEEACVVKDKSGAYFHINTQGEPLYAERFCYVGDYYYGIASALLDNGQYVHIFKDGSRVHNNAFLSLEPFHKGKAVARDEEGYFHIDKNGNALYSYRFAKLEAFYNGKAFGEDFNGNKIILDEADLQIEVRHKRALDIKQELAKAAFDFLKMQILYAILELDVLENLRDFKTLDLPPYCENLILLWLRENGFINNDKSLTFKARESLAIKPLICYWQDLPFKLSGYLAQSLKENKAYFEYLYGQDYFSYMAQNPKEAQKFSFVSAFYASDYDVDILALHNQKVCDIGCGSGTLLSTIKAKYPLIKAIYADKEDVRINKEEEFIEIDFFKPLHIEADVFVMSRILHDWEDAKAIAILQNIAATMGEKSILYLYESVQDEPSLRGGKIKGLELSFHLLNFLGGRERDLEAFEYLFAQAGLKLESVLRKERLVAVMKLRKL
;
A
#
# COMPACT_ATOMS: atom_id res chain seq x y z
N MET A 1 -42.73 39.95 -20.29
CA MET A 1 -41.41 39.99 -20.95
C MET A 1 -40.79 38.62 -20.79
N PHE A 2 -40.76 37.84 -21.86
CA PHE A 2 -40.07 36.54 -21.86
C PHE A 2 -38.57 36.80 -21.74
N ASN A 3 -37.91 36.12 -20.80
CA ASN A 3 -36.45 36.04 -20.73
C ASN A 3 -35.94 35.52 -22.07
N GLU A 4 -35.33 36.38 -22.88
CA GLU A 4 -34.40 35.94 -23.93
C GLU A 4 -33.26 35.23 -23.21
N LYS A 5 -33.33 33.89 -23.13
CA LYS A 5 -32.16 33.08 -22.87
C LYS A 5 -31.15 33.46 -23.95
N ILE A 6 -30.08 34.14 -23.57
CA ILE A 6 -28.90 34.29 -24.42
C ILE A 6 -28.50 32.88 -24.82
N GLU A 7 -28.78 32.49 -26.07
CA GLU A 7 -28.50 31.15 -26.55
C GLU A 7 -26.99 30.95 -26.59
N LYS A 8 -26.49 30.15 -25.64
CA LYS A 8 -25.07 29.81 -25.52
C LYS A 8 -24.66 28.95 -26.71
N ILE A 9 -23.51 29.25 -27.30
CA ILE A 9 -22.90 28.36 -28.31
C ILE A 9 -22.44 27.10 -27.60
N SER A 10 -22.82 25.94 -28.10
CA SER A 10 -22.36 24.63 -27.64
C SER A 10 -21.82 23.80 -28.80
N ILE A 11 -21.15 22.69 -28.47
CA ILE A 11 -20.66 21.75 -29.47
C ILE A 11 -21.81 20.80 -29.84
N ALA A 12 -21.95 20.48 -31.13
CA ALA A 12 -22.90 19.46 -31.60
C ALA A 12 -22.55 18.09 -31.01
N PHE A 13 -23.52 17.18 -30.93
CA PHE A 13 -23.29 15.84 -30.37
C PHE A 13 -22.18 15.08 -31.11
N GLU A 14 -22.08 15.24 -32.44
CA GLU A 14 -21.06 14.63 -33.29
C GLU A 14 -19.68 15.28 -33.16
N GLN A 15 -19.57 16.41 -32.43
CA GLN A 15 -18.35 17.19 -32.22
C GLN A 15 -17.69 17.74 -33.49
N THR A 16 -18.42 17.79 -34.61
CA THR A 16 -17.91 18.27 -35.91
C THR A 16 -18.14 19.77 -36.15
N HIS A 17 -18.99 20.41 -35.35
CA HIS A 17 -19.36 21.82 -35.50
C HIS A 17 -19.98 22.37 -34.22
N HIS A 18 -20.17 23.69 -34.21
CA HIS A 18 -20.86 24.40 -33.14
C HIS A 18 -22.33 24.64 -33.47
N ILE A 19 -23.17 24.68 -32.44
CA ILE A 19 -24.60 24.96 -32.53
C ILE A 19 -24.99 26.13 -31.64
N LYS A 20 -26.00 26.89 -32.07
CA LYS A 20 -26.66 27.94 -31.28
C LYS A 20 -28.17 27.82 -31.48
N GLY A 21 -28.92 27.71 -30.39
CA GLY A 21 -30.36 27.44 -30.46
C GLY A 21 -30.71 26.09 -31.11
N GLY A 22 -29.80 25.11 -31.07
CA GLY A 22 -29.96 23.81 -31.75
C GLY A 22 -29.70 23.82 -33.26
N ILE A 23 -29.34 24.97 -33.83
CA ILE A 23 -29.05 25.12 -35.25
C ILE A 23 -27.52 25.22 -35.45
N PRO A 24 -26.94 24.60 -36.50
CA PRO A 24 -25.53 24.78 -36.84
C PRO A 24 -25.15 26.26 -36.99
N LEU A 25 -24.08 26.68 -36.33
CA LEU A 25 -23.57 28.05 -36.40
C LEU A 25 -22.99 28.39 -37.79
N TYR A 26 -22.57 27.36 -38.53
CA TYR A 26 -22.01 27.45 -39.88
C TYR A 26 -22.15 26.10 -40.61
N GLU A 27 -21.98 26.11 -41.95
CA GLU A 27 -22.18 24.92 -42.80
C GLU A 27 -21.03 23.91 -42.75
N SER A 28 -19.79 24.34 -42.56
CA SER A 28 -18.62 23.46 -42.52
C SER A 28 -18.71 22.39 -41.43
N ARG A 29 -18.12 21.22 -41.69
CA ARG A 29 -18.00 20.11 -40.73
C ARG A 29 -16.53 19.72 -40.61
N TYR A 30 -16.00 19.89 -39.41
CA TYR A 30 -14.62 19.58 -39.05
C TYR A 30 -14.51 18.13 -38.56
N LYS A 31 -13.28 17.62 -38.51
CA LYS A 31 -12.97 16.33 -37.88
C LYS A 31 -13.34 16.36 -36.40
N LYS A 32 -13.06 17.50 -35.74
CA LYS A 32 -13.37 17.78 -34.33
C LYS A 32 -13.37 19.29 -34.09
N VAL A 33 -14.22 19.79 -33.20
CA VAL A 33 -14.17 21.15 -32.67
C VAL A 33 -14.07 21.12 -31.14
N LEU A 34 -13.38 22.09 -30.54
CA LEU A 34 -13.48 22.35 -29.09
C LEU A 34 -14.28 23.63 -28.83
N SER A 35 -14.62 23.88 -27.57
CA SER A 35 -15.50 24.98 -27.19
C SER A 35 -14.94 26.35 -27.57
N PHE A 36 -15.83 27.31 -27.80
CA PHE A 36 -15.45 28.72 -27.92
C PHE A 36 -15.02 29.30 -26.58
N HIS A 37 -13.86 29.94 -26.56
CA HIS A 37 -13.35 30.78 -25.47
C HIS A 37 -13.02 32.16 -26.05
N ASN A 38 -13.57 33.23 -25.48
CA ASN A 38 -13.38 34.61 -25.97
C ASN A 38 -13.61 34.78 -27.49
N GLY A 39 -14.65 34.11 -28.01
CA GLY A 39 -15.04 34.16 -29.41
C GLY A 39 -14.15 33.35 -30.37
N LYS A 40 -13.20 32.56 -29.86
CA LYS A 40 -12.26 31.74 -30.63
C LYS A 40 -12.40 30.26 -30.25
N ALA A 41 -12.36 29.37 -31.21
CA ALA A 41 -12.41 27.92 -30.98
C ALA A 41 -11.35 27.21 -31.82
N PRO A 42 -10.60 26.26 -31.26
CA PRO A 42 -9.76 25.40 -32.06
C PRO A 42 -10.63 24.35 -32.78
N VAL A 43 -10.29 24.11 -34.04
CA VAL A 43 -10.94 23.12 -34.91
C VAL A 43 -9.88 22.28 -35.58
N TYR A 44 -10.24 21.03 -35.89
CA TYR A 44 -9.36 20.04 -36.48
C TYR A 44 -9.90 19.63 -37.84
N GLU A 45 -9.03 19.58 -38.82
CA GLU A 45 -9.33 19.05 -40.14
C GLU A 45 -8.31 18.00 -40.57
N GLU A 46 -8.70 17.19 -41.53
CA GLU A 46 -7.85 16.16 -42.11
C GLU A 46 -7.61 16.52 -43.58
N VAL A 47 -6.33 16.68 -43.94
CA VAL A 47 -5.89 17.00 -45.29
C VAL A 47 -4.86 15.97 -45.72
N ASN A 48 -5.15 15.21 -46.78
CA ASN A 48 -4.28 14.14 -47.29
C ASN A 48 -3.84 13.13 -46.21
N GLY A 49 -4.75 12.75 -45.30
CA GLY A 49 -4.47 11.82 -44.19
C GLY A 49 -3.70 12.42 -43.01
N THR A 50 -3.36 13.72 -43.07
CA THR A 50 -2.70 14.43 -41.96
C THR A 50 -3.72 15.28 -41.22
N ILE A 51 -3.78 15.14 -39.88
CA ILE A 51 -4.63 15.98 -39.03
C ILE A 51 -3.89 17.25 -38.67
N ARG A 52 -4.55 18.39 -38.82
CA ARG A 52 -4.05 19.69 -38.36
C ARG A 52 -5.13 20.47 -37.61
N ALA A 53 -4.71 21.28 -36.66
CA ALA A 53 -5.55 22.15 -35.87
C ALA A 53 -5.31 23.63 -36.23
N PHE A 54 -6.35 24.46 -36.13
CA PHE A 54 -6.27 25.91 -36.25
C PHE A 54 -7.44 26.55 -35.52
N PHE A 55 -7.45 27.88 -35.39
CA PHE A 55 -8.52 28.60 -34.69
C PHE A 55 -9.51 29.23 -35.67
N ILE A 56 -10.78 29.23 -35.31
CA ILE A 56 -11.83 29.99 -35.99
C ILE A 56 -12.50 30.98 -35.04
N ASN A 57 -13.08 32.04 -35.60
CA ASN A 57 -14.03 32.88 -34.88
C ASN A 57 -15.47 32.33 -34.98
N THR A 58 -16.43 33.01 -34.35
CA THR A 58 -17.86 32.65 -34.38
C THR A 58 -18.51 32.69 -35.77
N PHE A 59 -17.86 33.29 -36.76
CA PHE A 59 -18.30 33.34 -38.17
C PHE A 59 -17.60 32.28 -39.04
N ASN A 60 -16.96 31.29 -38.41
CA ASN A 60 -16.20 30.24 -39.10
C ASN A 60 -15.04 30.77 -39.96
N THR A 61 -14.50 31.95 -39.61
CA THR A 61 -13.33 32.51 -40.29
C THR A 61 -12.05 31.99 -39.62
N PRO A 62 -11.11 31.37 -40.36
CA PRO A 62 -9.81 30.99 -39.84
C PRO A 62 -9.03 32.19 -39.28
N LEU A 63 -8.36 31.99 -38.15
CA LEU A 63 -7.59 32.99 -37.43
C LEU A 63 -6.08 32.70 -37.52
N PHE A 64 -5.28 33.75 -37.35
CA PHE A 64 -3.80 33.73 -37.23
C PHE A 64 -3.00 33.28 -38.46
N GLY A 65 -3.62 32.59 -39.43
CA GLY A 65 -2.94 32.11 -40.63
C GLY A 65 -1.89 31.02 -40.34
N ARG A 66 -2.06 30.28 -39.23
CA ARG A 66 -1.14 29.22 -38.79
C ARG A 66 -1.92 27.94 -38.49
N TYR A 67 -1.23 26.80 -38.64
CA TYR A 67 -1.73 25.48 -38.29
C TYR A 67 -0.82 24.86 -37.23
N PHE A 68 -1.40 23.97 -36.44
CA PHE A 68 -0.77 23.29 -35.31
C PHE A 68 -1.03 21.79 -35.41
N GLU A 69 -0.21 20.96 -34.77
CA GLU A 69 -0.51 19.54 -34.58
C GLU A 69 -1.65 19.35 -33.56
N SER A 70 -1.69 20.19 -32.53
CA SER A 70 -2.77 20.26 -31.54
C SER A 70 -3.02 21.70 -31.10
N ALA A 71 -4.26 22.01 -30.76
CA ALA A 71 -4.65 23.31 -30.22
C ALA A 71 -5.80 23.17 -29.22
N PHE A 72 -5.69 23.88 -28.10
CA PHE A 72 -6.68 23.90 -27.01
C PHE A 72 -7.32 25.28 -26.86
N GLY A 73 -8.36 25.38 -26.04
CA GLY A 73 -9.08 26.63 -25.79
C GLY A 73 -8.19 27.70 -25.14
N PHE A 74 -8.62 28.96 -25.23
CA PHE A 74 -7.98 30.05 -24.51
C PHE A 74 -8.43 30.07 -23.05
N TYR A 75 -7.48 29.97 -22.12
CA TYR A 75 -7.67 30.12 -20.68
C TYR A 75 -6.68 31.16 -20.17
N ASP A 76 -7.14 32.09 -19.33
CA ASP A 76 -6.37 33.27 -18.89
C ASP A 76 -5.67 34.04 -20.05
N GLY A 77 -6.30 34.05 -21.23
CA GLY A 77 -5.79 34.75 -22.43
C GLY A 77 -4.73 33.98 -23.24
N LEU A 78 -4.41 32.73 -22.86
CA LEU A 78 -3.44 31.88 -23.55
C LEU A 78 -4.07 30.57 -24.02
N ALA A 79 -3.64 30.06 -25.17
CA ALA A 79 -4.02 28.73 -25.66
C ALA A 79 -2.80 27.83 -25.79
N CYS A 80 -2.84 26.62 -25.22
CA CYS A 80 -1.81 25.61 -25.44
C CYS A 80 -1.95 25.05 -26.87
N VAL A 81 -0.83 25.00 -27.57
CA VAL A 81 -0.69 24.48 -28.94
C VAL A 81 0.56 23.61 -29.04
N SER A 82 0.66 22.82 -30.10
CA SER A 82 1.88 22.06 -30.40
C SER A 82 2.21 22.06 -31.88
N ASP A 83 3.51 21.89 -32.15
CA ASP A 83 4.06 21.57 -33.46
C ASP A 83 5.25 20.59 -33.28
N GLU A 84 5.97 20.33 -34.36
CA GLU A 84 7.16 19.47 -34.42
C GLU A 84 8.26 19.83 -33.39
N THR A 85 8.26 21.06 -32.86
CA THR A 85 9.23 21.52 -31.84
C THR A 85 8.78 21.20 -30.41
N GLY A 86 7.48 20.99 -30.19
CA GLY A 86 6.88 20.65 -28.91
C GLY A 86 5.66 21.51 -28.56
N TYR A 87 5.32 21.52 -27.27
CA TYR A 87 4.16 22.22 -26.72
C TYR A 87 4.52 23.62 -26.20
N TYR A 88 3.65 24.60 -26.44
CA TYR A 88 3.81 26.00 -26.02
C TYR A 88 2.46 26.72 -25.99
N HIS A 89 2.47 27.99 -25.58
CA HIS A 89 1.26 28.81 -25.57
C HIS A 89 1.32 29.95 -26.58
N ILE A 90 0.18 30.29 -27.15
CA ILE A 90 -0.03 31.48 -27.97
C ILE A 90 -0.98 32.46 -27.28
N LEU A 91 -0.76 33.75 -27.54
CA LEU A 91 -1.62 34.84 -27.13
C LEU A 91 -2.88 34.90 -28.03
N GLU A 92 -3.89 35.67 -27.63
CA GLU A 92 -5.14 35.83 -28.40
C GLU A 92 -4.95 36.44 -29.80
N ASN A 93 -3.80 37.03 -30.09
CA ASN A 93 -3.43 37.54 -31.42
C ASN A 93 -2.69 36.50 -32.30
N GLY A 94 -2.45 35.29 -31.78
CA GLY A 94 -1.79 34.19 -32.49
C GLY A 94 -0.26 34.19 -32.43
N ILE A 95 0.33 35.14 -31.70
CA ILE A 95 1.78 35.21 -31.46
C ILE A 95 2.14 34.28 -30.30
N ASP A 96 3.26 33.58 -30.43
CA ASP A 96 3.82 32.77 -29.35
C ASP A 96 4.04 33.63 -28.10
N ALA A 97 3.55 33.18 -26.95
CA ALA A 97 3.71 33.91 -25.69
C ALA A 97 5.17 33.93 -25.22
N TYR A 98 5.94 32.91 -25.59
CA TYR A 98 7.36 32.74 -25.24
C TYR A 98 8.05 31.74 -26.19
N ALA A 99 9.39 31.72 -26.18
CA ALA A 99 10.19 30.93 -27.11
C ALA A 99 10.38 29.46 -26.71
N TYR A 100 10.30 29.14 -25.41
CA TYR A 100 10.55 27.77 -24.92
C TYR A 100 9.50 26.76 -25.43
N ARG A 101 9.91 25.50 -25.59
CA ARG A 101 9.07 24.38 -26.07
C ARG A 101 9.14 23.20 -25.11
N PHE A 102 8.00 22.89 -24.52
CA PHE A 102 7.86 21.82 -23.53
C PHE A 102 7.67 20.45 -24.20
N ALA A 103 7.84 19.38 -23.43
CA ALA A 103 7.37 18.05 -23.83
C ALA A 103 5.85 17.99 -23.80
N TRP A 104 5.21 18.75 -22.90
CA TRP A 104 3.76 18.89 -22.78
C TRP A 104 3.40 20.17 -22.00
N CYS A 105 2.31 20.86 -22.37
CA CYS A 105 1.65 21.90 -21.56
C CYS A 105 0.19 21.56 -21.28
N GLY A 106 -0.30 21.96 -20.10
CA GLY A 106 -1.73 22.02 -19.78
C GLY A 106 -2.36 23.32 -20.23
N ASN A 107 -3.50 23.67 -19.63
CA ASN A 107 -4.11 25.00 -19.80
C ASN A 107 -3.67 25.91 -18.65
N PHE A 108 -3.76 27.23 -18.84
CA PHE A 108 -3.59 28.16 -17.74
C PHE A 108 -4.82 28.15 -16.83
N MET A 109 -4.57 28.12 -15.52
CA MET A 109 -5.56 28.21 -14.46
C MET A 109 -4.96 29.06 -13.33
N GLU A 110 -5.65 30.15 -12.97
CA GLU A 110 -5.16 31.11 -11.98
C GLU A 110 -3.76 31.66 -12.33
N GLU A 111 -3.53 32.05 -13.59
CA GLU A 111 -2.24 32.61 -14.08
C GLU A 111 -1.04 31.65 -14.00
N ALA A 112 -1.29 30.36 -13.78
CA ALA A 112 -0.28 29.31 -13.73
C ALA A 112 -0.64 28.15 -14.66
N CYS A 113 0.36 27.46 -15.20
CA CYS A 113 0.13 26.30 -16.06
C CYS A 113 1.07 25.15 -15.72
N VAL A 114 0.54 23.93 -15.65
CA VAL A 114 1.34 22.70 -15.54
C VAL A 114 2.08 22.44 -16.86
N VAL A 115 3.37 22.18 -16.76
CA VAL A 115 4.20 21.77 -17.89
C VAL A 115 5.04 20.55 -17.56
N LYS A 116 5.39 19.79 -18.60
CA LYS A 116 6.40 18.72 -18.56
C LYS A 116 7.58 19.13 -19.42
N ASP A 117 8.78 19.17 -18.85
CA ASP A 117 9.99 19.41 -19.64
C ASP A 117 10.46 18.16 -20.40
N LYS A 118 11.50 18.33 -21.22
CA LYS A 118 12.06 17.24 -22.04
C LYS A 118 12.78 16.16 -21.21
N SER A 119 13.11 16.42 -19.94
CA SER A 119 13.65 15.42 -19.02
C SER A 119 12.55 14.52 -18.43
N GLY A 120 11.31 15.00 -18.47
CA GLY A 120 10.12 14.30 -17.99
C GLY A 120 9.59 14.84 -16.66
N ALA A 121 10.22 15.87 -16.10
CA ALA A 121 9.79 16.50 -14.86
C ALA A 121 8.60 17.44 -15.06
N TYR A 122 7.72 17.50 -14.05
CA TYR A 122 6.56 18.38 -14.01
C TYR A 122 6.75 19.55 -13.03
N PHE A 123 6.26 20.72 -13.41
CA PHE A 123 6.23 21.95 -12.60
C PHE A 123 5.25 22.97 -13.19
N HIS A 124 5.09 24.11 -12.52
CA HIS A 124 4.25 25.20 -12.98
C HIS A 124 5.05 26.36 -13.59
N ILE A 125 4.48 27.01 -14.60
CA ILE A 125 5.00 28.24 -15.22
C ILE A 125 4.01 29.40 -15.10
N ASN A 126 4.52 30.63 -15.14
CA ASN A 126 3.73 31.85 -15.33
C ASN A 126 3.36 32.07 -16.81
N THR A 127 2.61 33.15 -17.09
CA THR A 127 2.18 33.53 -18.44
C THR A 127 3.33 33.90 -19.39
N GLN A 128 4.54 34.14 -18.88
CA GLN A 128 5.77 34.40 -19.64
C GLN A 128 6.56 33.10 -19.92
N GLY A 129 6.08 31.94 -19.47
CA GLY A 129 6.76 30.65 -19.67
C GLY A 129 7.89 30.38 -18.67
N GLU A 130 8.00 31.20 -17.63
CA GLU A 130 9.04 31.07 -16.60
C GLU A 130 8.54 30.17 -15.47
N PRO A 131 9.39 29.26 -14.94
CA PRO A 131 9.01 28.44 -13.79
C PRO A 131 8.64 29.30 -12.58
N LEU A 132 7.55 28.94 -11.88
CA LEU A 132 7.15 29.62 -10.64
C LEU A 132 8.09 29.32 -9.46
N TYR A 133 8.80 28.20 -9.51
CA TYR A 133 9.70 27.71 -8.46
C TYR A 133 10.76 26.73 -9.02
N ALA A 134 11.75 26.39 -8.20
CA ALA A 134 12.93 25.62 -8.62
C ALA A 134 12.70 24.10 -8.57
N GLU A 135 11.83 23.65 -7.68
CA GLU A 135 11.49 22.24 -7.44
C GLU A 135 10.90 21.58 -8.69
N ARG A 136 11.13 20.27 -8.81
CA ARG A 136 10.67 19.43 -9.92
C ARG A 136 10.00 18.20 -9.35
N PHE A 137 8.89 17.80 -9.94
CA PHE A 137 8.03 16.73 -9.43
C PHE A 137 7.81 15.66 -10.49
N CYS A 138 7.42 14.47 -10.04
CA CYS A 138 6.97 13.40 -10.94
C CYS A 138 5.63 13.77 -11.62
N TYR A 139 4.80 14.58 -10.97
CA TYR A 139 3.56 15.16 -11.49
C TYR A 139 3.13 16.35 -10.62
N VAL A 140 2.50 17.36 -11.21
CA VAL A 140 1.72 18.37 -10.49
C VAL A 140 0.36 18.55 -11.17
N GLY A 141 -0.69 18.72 -10.37
CA GLY A 141 -2.04 19.04 -10.85
C GLY A 141 -2.28 20.54 -10.96
N ASP A 142 -3.42 20.94 -11.54
CA ASP A 142 -3.78 22.35 -11.67
C ASP A 142 -4.00 23.03 -10.31
N TYR A 143 -3.80 24.35 -10.26
CA TYR A 143 -4.12 25.16 -9.08
C TYR A 143 -5.63 25.34 -8.92
N TYR A 144 -6.11 25.12 -7.69
CA TYR A 144 -7.44 25.51 -7.23
C TYR A 144 -7.29 26.24 -5.89
N TYR A 145 -7.74 27.49 -5.84
CA TYR A 145 -7.55 28.39 -4.69
C TYR A 145 -6.07 28.58 -4.31
N GLY A 146 -5.17 28.64 -5.30
CA GLY A 146 -3.73 28.79 -5.11
C GLY A 146 -3.01 27.56 -4.55
N ILE A 147 -3.66 26.39 -4.50
CA ILE A 147 -3.09 25.13 -4.04
C ILE A 147 -3.16 24.07 -5.14
N ALA A 148 -2.08 23.30 -5.30
CA ALA A 148 -2.00 22.17 -6.21
C ALA A 148 -1.54 20.90 -5.48
N SER A 149 -1.91 19.73 -6.00
CA SER A 149 -1.34 18.44 -5.58
C SER A 149 -0.06 18.15 -6.38
N ALA A 150 0.99 17.69 -5.71
CA ALA A 150 2.27 17.34 -6.32
C ALA A 150 2.72 15.93 -5.89
N LEU A 151 3.16 15.13 -6.86
CA LEU A 151 3.70 13.78 -6.67
C LEU A 151 5.22 13.83 -6.53
N LEU A 152 5.71 13.33 -5.40
CA LEU A 152 7.13 13.22 -5.07
C LEU A 152 7.74 11.93 -5.64
N ASP A 153 9.08 11.90 -5.70
CA ASP A 153 9.85 10.74 -6.19
C ASP A 153 9.67 9.48 -5.33
N ASN A 154 9.27 9.64 -4.06
CA ASN A 154 8.97 8.52 -3.17
C ASN A 154 7.56 7.93 -3.37
N GLY A 155 6.80 8.42 -4.35
CA GLY A 155 5.44 7.95 -4.66
C GLY A 155 4.34 8.56 -3.79
N GLN A 156 4.66 9.50 -2.89
CA GLN A 156 3.66 10.20 -2.08
C GLN A 156 3.27 11.54 -2.69
N TYR A 157 2.05 11.97 -2.40
CA TYR A 157 1.50 13.27 -2.77
C TYR A 157 1.53 14.27 -1.62
N VAL A 158 1.74 15.54 -1.96
CA VAL A 158 1.65 16.69 -1.05
C VAL A 158 0.87 17.82 -1.70
N HIS A 159 0.34 18.74 -0.87
CA HIS A 159 -0.19 20.01 -1.34
C HIS A 159 0.89 21.09 -1.35
N ILE A 160 0.95 21.88 -2.44
CA ILE A 160 1.91 22.99 -2.60
C ILE A 160 1.19 24.30 -2.91
N PHE A 161 1.76 25.41 -2.46
CA PHE A 161 1.40 26.77 -2.88
C PHE A 161 2.03 27.13 -4.23
N LYS A 162 1.71 28.33 -4.75
CA LYS A 162 2.26 28.84 -6.01
C LYS A 162 3.77 29.07 -6.01
N ASP A 163 4.38 29.21 -4.84
CA ASP A 163 5.83 29.33 -4.68
C ASP A 163 6.53 27.97 -4.52
N GLY A 164 5.80 26.86 -4.63
CA GLY A 164 6.33 25.49 -4.48
C GLY A 164 6.44 25.01 -3.03
N SER A 165 6.21 25.89 -2.05
CA SER A 165 6.26 25.51 -0.63
C SER A 165 5.08 24.61 -0.24
N ARG A 166 5.30 23.72 0.73
CA ARG A 166 4.26 22.79 1.21
C ARG A 166 3.18 23.54 2.00
N VAL A 167 1.92 23.20 1.75
CA VAL A 167 0.77 23.71 2.52
C VAL A 167 0.76 23.15 3.94
N HIS A 168 1.18 21.90 4.10
CA HIS A 168 1.29 21.19 5.39
C HIS A 168 2.38 20.11 5.34
N ASN A 169 2.76 19.55 6.48
CA ASN A 169 3.84 18.56 6.56
C ASN A 169 3.43 17.13 6.19
N ASN A 170 2.14 16.84 6.12
CA ASN A 170 1.63 15.48 5.82
C ASN A 170 1.79 15.13 4.34
N ALA A 171 2.07 13.86 4.06
CA ALA A 171 2.15 13.27 2.73
C ALA A 171 1.28 12.01 2.66
N PHE A 172 0.70 11.73 1.49
CA PHE A 172 -0.34 10.71 1.32
C PHE A 172 -0.08 9.83 0.10
N LEU A 173 -0.61 8.61 0.07
CA LEU A 173 -0.52 7.72 -1.10
C LEU A 173 -1.38 8.19 -2.28
N SER A 174 -2.43 8.97 -2.00
CA SER A 174 -3.25 9.69 -2.98
C SER A 174 -3.73 10.99 -2.36
N LEU A 175 -3.83 12.05 -3.14
CA LEU A 175 -4.27 13.36 -2.66
C LEU A 175 -4.96 14.18 -3.75
N GLU A 176 -6.26 14.41 -3.57
CA GLU A 176 -7.05 15.26 -4.45
C GLU A 176 -6.90 16.75 -4.07
N PRO A 177 -7.10 17.69 -5.02
CA PRO A 177 -7.12 19.12 -4.70
C PRO A 177 -8.17 19.49 -3.66
N PHE A 178 -7.97 20.63 -2.98
CA PHE A 178 -8.96 21.16 -2.05
C PHE A 178 -10.26 21.57 -2.76
N HIS A 179 -11.39 21.06 -2.27
CA HIS A 179 -12.73 21.49 -2.61
C HIS A 179 -13.44 21.95 -1.34
N LYS A 180 -13.82 23.24 -1.28
CA LYS A 180 -14.45 23.87 -0.10
C LYS A 180 -13.65 23.70 1.20
N GLY A 181 -12.31 23.79 1.10
CA GLY A 181 -11.39 23.70 2.24
C GLY A 181 -11.15 22.29 2.78
N LYS A 182 -11.63 21.26 2.07
CA LYS A 182 -11.41 19.84 2.37
C LYS A 182 -10.80 19.14 1.16
N ALA A 183 -10.03 18.09 1.37
CA ALA A 183 -9.49 17.27 0.29
C ALA A 183 -9.66 15.79 0.60
N VAL A 184 -9.73 14.96 -0.43
CA VAL A 184 -9.68 13.50 -0.26
C VAL A 184 -8.21 13.07 -0.25
N ALA A 185 -7.82 12.38 0.81
CA ALA A 185 -6.49 11.81 0.98
C ALA A 185 -6.60 10.28 1.12
N ARG A 186 -5.48 9.58 0.91
CA ARG A 186 -5.35 8.15 1.18
C ARG A 186 -4.06 7.84 1.91
N ASP A 187 -4.16 7.03 2.96
CA ASP A 187 -3.03 6.38 3.62
C ASP A 187 -3.07 4.86 3.38
N GLU A 188 -2.25 4.11 4.11
CA GLU A 188 -2.18 2.64 4.02
C GLU A 188 -3.50 1.98 4.46
N GLU A 189 -4.28 2.64 5.31
CA GLU A 189 -5.53 2.12 5.86
C GLU A 189 -6.74 2.47 4.98
N GLY A 190 -6.68 3.51 4.14
CA GLY A 190 -7.68 3.78 3.10
C GLY A 190 -7.91 5.27 2.79
N TYR A 191 -8.99 5.58 2.09
CA TYR A 191 -9.39 6.95 1.74
C TYR A 191 -10.13 7.64 2.89
N PHE A 192 -9.92 8.95 3.06
CA PHE A 192 -10.58 9.81 4.04
C PHE A 192 -10.52 11.29 3.61
N HIS A 193 -11.26 12.14 4.32
CA HIS A 193 -11.18 13.59 4.12
C HIS A 193 -10.21 14.24 5.10
N ILE A 194 -9.47 15.25 4.63
CA ILE A 194 -8.59 16.09 5.43
C ILE A 194 -9.03 17.56 5.43
N ASP A 195 -8.66 18.29 6.49
CA ASP A 195 -8.72 19.74 6.55
C ASP A 195 -7.54 20.41 5.81
N LYS A 196 -7.53 21.74 5.76
CA LYS A 196 -6.46 22.55 5.15
C LYS A 196 -5.07 22.38 5.78
N ASN A 197 -5.00 21.87 7.01
CA ASN A 197 -3.75 21.60 7.70
C ASN A 197 -3.26 20.16 7.45
N GLY A 198 -4.00 19.38 6.65
CA GLY A 198 -3.71 17.99 6.37
C GLY A 198 -4.18 17.03 7.46
N ASN A 199 -5.00 17.47 8.43
CA ASN A 199 -5.50 16.60 9.50
C ASN A 199 -6.75 15.86 9.04
N ALA A 200 -6.85 14.58 9.38
CA ALA A 200 -8.05 13.79 9.12
C ALA A 200 -9.28 14.41 9.82
N LEU A 201 -10.39 14.55 9.10
CA LEU A 201 -11.66 15.04 9.69
C LEU A 201 -12.29 14.01 10.64
N TYR A 202 -11.93 12.74 10.49
CA TYR A 202 -12.41 11.60 11.27
C TYR A 202 -11.43 10.42 11.14
N SER A 203 -11.53 9.43 12.03
CA SER A 203 -10.63 8.26 12.04
C SER A 203 -11.03 7.15 11.06
N TYR A 204 -12.27 7.13 10.56
CA TYR A 204 -12.73 6.08 9.64
C TYR A 204 -12.01 6.15 8.28
N ARG A 205 -11.86 4.99 7.63
CA ARG A 205 -11.24 4.83 6.31
C ARG A 205 -12.16 4.08 5.36
N PHE A 206 -12.14 4.49 4.09
CA PHE A 206 -12.98 3.94 3.04
C PHE A 206 -12.13 3.25 1.97
N ALA A 207 -12.68 2.24 1.31
CA ALA A 207 -12.05 1.61 0.15
C ALA A 207 -12.02 2.57 -1.05
N LYS A 208 -13.05 3.41 -1.18
CA LYS A 208 -13.15 4.53 -2.13
C LYS A 208 -13.91 5.68 -1.49
N LEU A 209 -13.55 6.91 -1.84
CA LEU A 209 -14.23 8.09 -1.32
C LEU A 209 -14.14 9.22 -2.34
N GLU A 210 -15.26 9.90 -2.54
CA GLU A 210 -15.35 11.13 -3.33
C GLU A 210 -15.31 12.35 -2.42
N ALA A 211 -14.91 13.49 -2.97
CA ALA A 211 -15.01 14.78 -2.29
C ALA A 211 -16.47 15.14 -1.96
N PHE A 212 -16.66 16.07 -1.02
CA PHE A 212 -17.98 16.57 -0.69
C PHE A 212 -18.59 17.43 -1.82
N TYR A 213 -19.69 16.95 -2.39
CA TYR A 213 -20.54 17.67 -3.33
C TYR A 213 -21.95 17.80 -2.76
N ASN A 214 -22.50 19.03 -2.77
CA ASN A 214 -23.84 19.32 -2.24
C ASN A 214 -24.09 18.80 -0.81
N GLY A 215 -23.08 18.89 0.07
CA GLY A 215 -23.19 18.46 1.47
C GLY A 215 -23.04 16.96 1.70
N LYS A 216 -22.70 16.18 0.67
CA LYS A 216 -22.57 14.72 0.74
C LYS A 216 -21.27 14.27 0.07
N ALA A 217 -20.68 13.21 0.59
CA ALA A 217 -19.64 12.45 -0.08
C ALA A 217 -20.11 11.02 -0.27
N PHE A 218 -19.83 10.45 -1.45
CA PHE A 218 -20.14 9.05 -1.75
C PHE A 218 -18.86 8.23 -1.66
N GLY A 219 -19.00 6.98 -1.24
CA GLY A 219 -17.85 6.10 -1.09
C GLY A 219 -18.22 4.63 -1.11
N GLU A 220 -17.22 3.82 -0.80
CA GLU A 220 -17.33 2.38 -0.69
C GLU A 220 -16.56 1.91 0.57
N ASP A 221 -17.17 1.09 1.41
CA ASP A 221 -16.45 0.45 2.52
C ASP A 221 -15.59 -0.73 2.04
N PHE A 222 -14.79 -1.31 2.92
CA PHE A 222 -13.96 -2.48 2.59
C PHE A 222 -14.75 -3.76 2.29
N ASN A 223 -16.06 -3.77 2.54
CA ASN A 223 -16.97 -4.85 2.17
C ASN A 223 -17.65 -4.57 0.82
N GLY A 224 -17.31 -3.48 0.15
CA GLY A 224 -17.89 -3.06 -1.12
C GLY A 224 -19.31 -2.47 -1.02
N ASN A 225 -19.81 -2.18 0.18
CA ASN A 225 -21.09 -1.51 0.36
C ASN A 225 -20.96 -0.04 -0.03
N LYS A 226 -22.03 0.54 -0.58
CA LYS A 226 -22.03 1.97 -0.92
C LYS A 226 -22.24 2.79 0.34
N ILE A 227 -21.49 3.87 0.47
CA ILE A 227 -21.49 4.74 1.63
C ILE A 227 -21.93 6.14 1.22
N ILE A 228 -22.75 6.77 2.04
CA ILE A 228 -23.11 8.18 1.95
C ILE A 228 -22.67 8.84 3.26
N LEU A 229 -21.76 9.81 3.17
CA LEU A 229 -21.25 10.58 4.30
C LEU A 229 -21.86 12.00 4.25
N ASP A 230 -22.43 12.44 5.37
CA ASP A 230 -22.93 13.81 5.52
C ASP A 230 -21.79 14.78 5.88
N GLU A 231 -21.72 15.93 5.22
CA GLU A 231 -20.66 16.93 5.48
C GLU A 231 -20.86 17.67 6.81
N ALA A 232 -22.09 17.83 7.28
CA ALA A 232 -22.42 18.67 8.42
C ALA A 232 -22.11 18.01 9.77
N ASP A 233 -22.38 16.70 9.89
CA ASP A 233 -22.21 15.93 11.14
C ASP A 233 -21.34 14.69 10.98
N LEU A 234 -20.84 14.41 9.78
CA LEU A 234 -19.99 13.26 9.45
C LEU A 234 -20.66 11.90 9.71
N GLN A 235 -21.99 11.86 9.71
CA GLN A 235 -22.74 10.60 9.82
C GLN A 235 -22.59 9.76 8.55
N ILE A 236 -22.40 8.46 8.76
CA ILE A 236 -22.20 7.47 7.70
C ILE A 236 -23.49 6.65 7.54
N GLU A 237 -24.08 6.71 6.35
CA GLU A 237 -25.14 5.80 5.94
C GLU A 237 -24.58 4.72 5.02
N VAL A 238 -24.81 3.45 5.37
CA VAL A 238 -24.38 2.29 4.58
C VAL A 238 -25.54 1.71 3.78
N ARG A 239 -25.37 1.59 2.47
CA ARG A 239 -26.25 0.85 1.57
C ARG A 239 -25.64 -0.52 1.29
N HIS A 240 -26.17 -1.52 1.98
CA HIS A 240 -25.70 -2.90 1.86
C HIS A 240 -25.89 -3.47 0.45
N LYS A 241 -24.94 -4.30 0.03
CA LYS A 241 -25.03 -5.11 -1.19
C LYS A 241 -26.27 -5.99 -1.19
N ARG A 242 -26.79 -6.30 -2.39
CA ARG A 242 -27.89 -7.25 -2.52
C ARG A 242 -27.38 -8.66 -2.26
N ALA A 243 -28.26 -9.54 -1.77
CA ALA A 243 -27.90 -10.94 -1.48
C ALA A 243 -27.29 -11.70 -2.67
N LEU A 244 -27.70 -11.38 -3.91
CA LEU A 244 -27.13 -11.98 -5.12
C LEU A 244 -25.65 -11.60 -5.31
N ASP A 245 -25.31 -10.34 -5.05
CA ASP A 245 -23.95 -9.82 -5.20
C ASP A 245 -23.01 -10.51 -4.19
N ILE A 246 -23.48 -10.72 -2.95
CA ILE A 246 -22.75 -11.46 -1.90
C ILE A 246 -22.52 -12.92 -2.30
N LYS A 247 -23.53 -13.61 -2.85
CA LYS A 247 -23.37 -15.00 -3.30
C LYS A 247 -22.29 -15.15 -4.38
N GLN A 248 -22.24 -14.22 -5.33
CA GLN A 248 -21.23 -14.23 -6.39
C GLN A 248 -19.84 -13.94 -5.83
N GLU A 249 -19.74 -13.03 -4.86
CA GLU A 249 -18.49 -12.74 -4.15
C GLU A 249 -17.96 -13.97 -3.41
N LEU A 250 -18.80 -14.64 -2.61
CA LEU A 250 -18.42 -15.87 -1.91
C LEU A 250 -18.03 -16.99 -2.87
N ALA A 251 -18.77 -17.15 -3.97
CA ALA A 251 -18.43 -18.13 -5.00
C ALA A 251 -17.07 -17.84 -5.65
N LYS A 252 -16.73 -16.57 -5.89
CA LYS A 252 -15.42 -16.18 -6.42
C LYS A 252 -14.30 -16.42 -5.39
N ALA A 253 -14.52 -16.00 -4.14
CA ALA A 253 -13.57 -16.17 -3.05
C ALA A 253 -13.25 -17.66 -2.78
N ALA A 254 -14.23 -18.54 -2.95
CA ALA A 254 -14.06 -19.99 -2.82
C ALA A 254 -13.03 -20.57 -3.81
N PHE A 255 -12.75 -19.91 -4.94
CA PHE A 255 -11.73 -20.32 -5.90
C PHE A 255 -10.43 -19.50 -5.82
N ASP A 256 -10.40 -18.41 -5.04
CA ASP A 256 -9.26 -17.48 -5.06
C ASP A 256 -7.98 -18.10 -4.49
N PHE A 257 -8.08 -19.09 -3.58
CA PHE A 257 -6.93 -19.82 -3.04
C PHE A 257 -6.09 -20.48 -4.16
N LEU A 258 -6.73 -20.90 -5.26
CA LEU A 258 -6.08 -21.62 -6.35
C LEU A 258 -5.00 -20.77 -7.03
N LYS A 259 -5.16 -19.44 -7.07
CA LYS A 259 -4.15 -18.55 -7.67
C LYS A 259 -2.82 -18.64 -6.94
N MET A 260 -2.84 -18.69 -5.61
CA MET A 260 -1.62 -18.81 -4.82
C MET A 260 -1.02 -20.21 -4.90
N GLN A 261 -1.85 -21.24 -5.00
CA GLN A 261 -1.38 -22.61 -5.26
C GLN A 261 -0.76 -22.79 -6.66
N ILE A 262 -1.27 -22.10 -7.68
CA ILE A 262 -0.65 -22.05 -9.01
C ILE A 262 0.72 -21.37 -8.92
N LEU A 263 0.80 -20.21 -8.27
CA LEU A 263 2.08 -19.51 -8.08
C LEU A 263 3.09 -20.36 -7.30
N TYR A 264 2.65 -21.02 -6.24
CA TYR A 264 3.44 -21.98 -5.47
C TYR A 264 4.01 -23.07 -6.37
N ALA A 265 3.18 -23.74 -7.18
CA ALA A 265 3.64 -24.78 -8.09
C ALA A 265 4.65 -24.26 -9.12
N ILE A 266 4.44 -23.05 -9.65
CA ILE A 266 5.38 -22.39 -10.59
C ILE A 266 6.74 -22.13 -9.92
N LEU A 267 6.73 -21.68 -8.66
CA LEU A 267 7.95 -21.41 -7.88
C LEU A 267 8.68 -22.71 -7.51
N GLU A 268 7.96 -23.75 -7.08
CA GLU A 268 8.53 -25.07 -6.78
C GLU A 268 9.18 -25.72 -8.01
N LEU A 269 8.67 -25.42 -9.21
CA LEU A 269 9.23 -25.87 -10.49
C LEU A 269 10.36 -24.98 -11.02
N ASP A 270 10.81 -23.98 -10.24
CA ASP A 270 11.87 -23.03 -10.62
C ASP A 270 11.63 -22.31 -11.96
N VAL A 271 10.36 -22.15 -12.37
CA VAL A 271 10.03 -21.61 -13.70
C VAL A 271 10.51 -20.18 -13.85
N LEU A 272 10.31 -19.34 -12.83
CA LEU A 272 10.70 -17.93 -12.87
C LEU A 272 12.23 -17.77 -12.88
N GLU A 273 12.96 -18.60 -12.14
CA GLU A 273 14.43 -18.63 -12.15
C GLU A 273 14.97 -19.06 -13.52
N ASN A 274 14.39 -20.11 -14.10
CA ASN A 274 14.78 -20.56 -15.44
C ASN A 274 14.50 -19.48 -16.50
N LEU A 275 13.36 -18.79 -16.42
CA LEU A 275 13.07 -17.67 -17.32
C LEU A 275 14.02 -16.49 -17.13
N ARG A 276 14.36 -16.14 -15.88
CA ARG A 276 15.35 -15.09 -15.56
C ARG A 276 16.72 -15.41 -16.16
N ASP A 277 17.12 -16.66 -16.07
CA ASP A 277 18.43 -17.15 -16.53
C ASP A 277 18.43 -17.55 -18.02
N PHE A 278 17.33 -17.30 -18.75
CA PHE A 278 17.12 -17.68 -20.15
C PHE A 278 17.33 -19.19 -20.43
N LYS A 279 16.98 -20.05 -19.47
CA LYS A 279 17.05 -21.51 -19.56
C LYS A 279 15.76 -22.10 -20.13
N THR A 280 15.87 -23.28 -20.73
CA THR A 280 14.71 -24.08 -21.18
C THR A 280 13.94 -24.61 -19.98
N LEU A 281 12.61 -24.61 -20.07
CA LEU A 281 11.74 -25.20 -19.06
C LEU A 281 11.61 -26.71 -19.31
N ASP A 282 11.97 -27.52 -18.31
CA ASP A 282 11.81 -28.99 -18.38
C ASP A 282 10.37 -29.38 -18.03
N LEU A 283 9.44 -29.09 -18.94
CA LEU A 283 7.99 -29.29 -18.74
C LEU A 283 7.32 -29.82 -20.01
N PRO A 284 6.24 -30.61 -19.90
CA PRO A 284 5.41 -30.97 -21.05
C PRO A 284 4.91 -29.72 -21.78
N PRO A 285 4.87 -29.69 -23.13
CA PRO A 285 4.54 -28.49 -23.90
C PRO A 285 3.20 -27.83 -23.53
N TYR A 286 2.20 -28.64 -23.19
CA TYR A 286 0.90 -28.14 -22.73
C TYR A 286 1.01 -27.40 -21.38
N CYS A 287 1.73 -27.99 -20.42
CA CYS A 287 1.93 -27.41 -19.09
C CYS A 287 2.77 -26.14 -19.16
N GLU A 288 3.84 -26.14 -19.97
CA GLU A 288 4.65 -24.95 -20.22
C GLU A 288 3.78 -23.81 -20.75
N ASN A 289 2.99 -24.07 -21.80
CA ASN A 289 2.12 -23.05 -22.39
C ASN A 289 1.07 -22.55 -21.39
N LEU A 290 0.46 -23.44 -20.61
CA LEU A 290 -0.51 -23.07 -19.59
C LEU A 290 0.10 -22.14 -18.52
N ILE A 291 1.29 -22.46 -18.03
CA ILE A 291 2.03 -21.65 -17.05
C ILE A 291 2.39 -20.29 -17.65
N LEU A 292 2.95 -20.25 -18.87
CA LEU A 292 3.33 -19.00 -19.53
C LEU A 292 2.13 -18.09 -19.80
N LEU A 293 0.98 -18.65 -20.20
CA LEU A 293 -0.26 -17.90 -20.35
C LEU A 293 -0.70 -17.31 -19.01
N TRP A 294 -0.72 -18.13 -17.95
CA TRP A 294 -1.12 -17.67 -16.62
C TRP A 294 -0.19 -16.57 -16.09
N LEU A 295 1.14 -16.72 -16.25
CA LEU A 295 2.12 -15.73 -15.84
C LEU A 295 1.91 -14.39 -16.58
N ARG A 296 1.63 -14.43 -17.89
CA ARG A 296 1.39 -13.22 -18.68
C ARG A 296 0.11 -12.52 -18.25
N GLU A 297 -1.01 -13.25 -18.16
CA GLU A 297 -2.31 -12.69 -17.76
C GLU A 297 -2.29 -12.10 -16.35
N ASN A 298 -1.43 -12.62 -15.46
CA ASN A 298 -1.29 -12.13 -14.09
C ASN A 298 -0.11 -11.14 -13.90
N GLY A 299 0.52 -10.70 -15.00
CA GLY A 299 1.53 -9.63 -15.00
C GLY A 299 2.89 -10.01 -14.42
N PHE A 300 3.24 -11.30 -14.40
CA PHE A 300 4.55 -11.79 -13.96
C PHE A 300 5.59 -11.75 -15.09
N ILE A 301 5.16 -11.87 -16.34
CA ILE A 301 6.05 -11.78 -17.50
C ILE A 301 5.49 -10.85 -18.57
N ASN A 302 6.39 -10.23 -19.33
CA ASN A 302 6.07 -9.49 -20.55
C ASN A 302 5.79 -10.43 -21.73
N ASN A 303 5.38 -9.87 -22.87
CA ASN A 303 5.12 -10.64 -24.09
C ASN A 303 6.35 -11.44 -24.58
N ASP A 304 7.55 -10.91 -24.38
CA ASP A 304 8.84 -11.53 -24.71
C ASP A 304 9.33 -12.55 -23.65
N LYS A 305 8.47 -12.89 -22.66
CA LYS A 305 8.77 -13.74 -21.51
C LYS A 305 9.76 -13.16 -20.48
N SER A 306 10.19 -11.91 -20.63
CA SER A 306 11.04 -11.26 -19.62
C SER A 306 10.27 -11.03 -18.31
N LEU A 307 10.95 -11.17 -17.17
CA LEU A 307 10.34 -11.00 -15.85
C LEU A 307 10.00 -9.53 -15.56
N THR A 308 8.76 -9.30 -15.13
CA THR A 308 8.32 -8.00 -14.58
C THR A 308 8.87 -7.79 -13.17
N PHE A 309 8.67 -6.60 -12.60
CA PHE A 309 9.00 -6.33 -11.20
C PHE A 309 8.28 -7.30 -10.26
N LYS A 310 6.98 -7.54 -10.47
CA LYS A 310 6.17 -8.47 -9.68
C LYS A 310 6.77 -9.88 -9.61
N ALA A 311 7.29 -10.41 -10.72
CA ALA A 311 7.94 -11.72 -10.71
C ALA A 311 9.26 -11.75 -9.94
N ARG A 312 10.04 -10.67 -10.00
CA ARG A 312 11.31 -10.56 -9.24
C ARG A 312 11.04 -10.48 -7.74
N GLU A 313 10.05 -9.71 -7.33
CA GLU A 313 9.63 -9.65 -5.93
C GLU A 313 9.11 -11.01 -5.46
N SER A 314 8.33 -11.71 -6.29
CA SER A 314 7.83 -13.05 -5.95
C SER A 314 8.95 -14.07 -5.79
N LEU A 315 10.02 -13.97 -6.59
CA LEU A 315 11.24 -14.76 -6.42
C LEU A 315 11.97 -14.40 -5.11
N ALA A 316 12.06 -13.11 -4.76
CA ALA A 316 12.73 -12.66 -3.55
C ALA A 316 12.05 -13.20 -2.28
N ILE A 317 10.73 -13.36 -2.30
CA ILE A 317 9.94 -13.95 -1.20
C ILE A 317 9.54 -15.41 -1.47
N LYS A 318 10.17 -16.10 -2.42
CA LYS A 318 9.83 -17.50 -2.76
C LYS A 318 9.78 -18.43 -1.54
N PRO A 319 10.77 -18.46 -0.62
CA PRO A 319 10.70 -19.34 0.55
C PRO A 319 9.49 -19.06 1.44
N LEU A 320 9.08 -17.80 1.57
CA LEU A 320 7.89 -17.40 2.32
C LEU A 320 6.61 -17.94 1.66
N ILE A 321 6.46 -17.76 0.34
CA ILE A 321 5.31 -18.29 -0.40
C ILE A 321 5.27 -19.81 -0.30
N CYS A 322 6.41 -20.48 -0.55
CA CYS A 322 6.50 -21.94 -0.48
C CYS A 322 6.21 -22.49 0.91
N TYR A 323 6.62 -21.81 1.98
CA TYR A 323 6.24 -22.18 3.34
C TYR A 323 4.72 -22.09 3.52
N TRP A 324 4.13 -20.91 3.32
CA TRP A 324 2.70 -20.67 3.58
C TRP A 324 1.76 -21.51 2.70
N GLN A 325 2.18 -21.81 1.47
CA GLN A 325 1.38 -22.56 0.50
C GLN A 325 1.60 -24.08 0.54
N ASP A 326 2.44 -24.57 1.47
CA ASP A 326 2.67 -25.99 1.69
C ASP A 326 2.05 -26.48 3.00
N LEU A 327 2.84 -26.58 4.08
CA LEU A 327 2.43 -27.20 5.34
C LEU A 327 1.24 -26.47 6.03
N PRO A 328 1.26 -25.13 6.21
CA PRO A 328 0.12 -24.38 6.73
C PRO A 328 -1.13 -24.50 5.86
N PHE A 329 -0.96 -24.47 4.53
CA PHE A 329 -2.08 -24.61 3.59
C PHE A 329 -2.73 -25.99 3.68
N LYS A 330 -1.94 -27.06 3.67
CA LYS A 330 -2.44 -28.45 3.84
C LYS A 330 -3.20 -28.60 5.15
N LEU A 331 -2.67 -28.06 6.26
CA LEU A 331 -3.32 -28.17 7.55
C LEU A 331 -4.61 -27.34 7.64
N SER A 332 -4.72 -26.22 6.91
CA SER A 332 -5.90 -25.36 6.95
C SER A 332 -7.21 -26.09 6.58
N GLY A 333 -7.13 -27.17 5.80
CA GLY A 333 -8.26 -28.04 5.48
C GLY A 333 -8.87 -28.78 6.69
N TYR A 334 -8.18 -28.80 7.83
CA TYR A 334 -8.61 -29.46 9.07
C TYR A 334 -9.03 -28.47 10.16
N LEU A 335 -9.13 -27.18 9.84
CA LEU A 335 -9.47 -26.13 10.81
C LEU A 335 -10.81 -26.38 11.52
N ALA A 336 -11.78 -27.00 10.86
CA ALA A 336 -13.08 -27.32 11.46
C ALA A 336 -12.94 -28.28 12.65
N GLN A 337 -12.03 -29.26 12.57
CA GLN A 337 -11.74 -30.22 13.63
C GLN A 337 -11.05 -29.51 14.79
N SER A 338 -10.02 -28.71 14.52
CA SER A 338 -9.34 -27.90 15.53
C SER A 338 -10.28 -26.96 16.28
N LEU A 339 -11.20 -26.30 15.58
CA LEU A 339 -12.20 -25.43 16.20
C LEU A 339 -13.19 -26.20 17.09
N LYS A 340 -13.58 -27.41 16.66
CA LYS A 340 -14.49 -28.26 17.42
C LYS A 340 -13.85 -28.77 18.71
N GLU A 341 -12.55 -29.07 18.68
CA GLU A 341 -11.84 -29.72 19.78
C GLU A 341 -11.01 -28.74 20.62
N ASN A 342 -10.84 -27.50 20.15
CA ASN A 342 -9.94 -26.49 20.70
C ASN A 342 -8.50 -27.03 20.86
N LYS A 343 -7.97 -27.67 19.81
CA LYS A 343 -6.65 -28.30 19.80
C LYS A 343 -5.97 -28.18 18.44
N ALA A 344 -4.64 -28.23 18.43
CA ALA A 344 -3.85 -28.34 17.21
C ALA A 344 -4.20 -29.63 16.47
N TYR A 345 -4.44 -29.55 15.15
CA TYR A 345 -4.61 -30.74 14.32
C TYR A 345 -3.26 -31.27 13.79
N PHE A 346 -2.20 -30.46 13.88
CA PHE A 346 -0.87 -30.82 13.40
C PHE A 346 -0.37 -32.13 14.03
N GLU A 347 -0.45 -32.23 15.36
CA GLU A 347 0.00 -33.42 16.12
C GLU A 347 -0.74 -34.68 15.69
N TYR A 348 -2.04 -34.58 15.43
CA TYR A 348 -2.85 -35.70 14.96
C TYR A 348 -2.43 -36.16 13.56
N LEU A 349 -2.15 -35.22 12.66
CA LEU A 349 -1.80 -35.54 11.27
C LEU A 349 -0.37 -36.08 11.12
N TYR A 350 0.59 -35.57 11.91
CA TYR A 350 2.01 -35.91 11.78
C TYR A 350 2.55 -36.83 12.88
N GLY A 351 1.74 -37.15 13.90
CA GLY A 351 2.10 -38.05 15.00
C GLY A 351 3.09 -37.47 16.01
N GLN A 352 3.41 -36.18 15.90
CA GLN A 352 4.34 -35.45 16.77
C GLN A 352 4.05 -33.94 16.71
N ASP A 353 4.54 -33.17 17.69
CA ASP A 353 4.40 -31.72 17.70
C ASP A 353 5.21 -31.05 16.57
N TYR A 354 4.81 -29.84 16.21
CA TYR A 354 5.41 -29.08 15.12
C TYR A 354 6.92 -28.87 15.29
N PHE A 355 7.37 -28.52 16.50
CA PHE A 355 8.78 -28.24 16.73
C PHE A 355 9.64 -29.51 16.63
N SER A 356 9.15 -30.64 17.15
CA SER A 356 9.79 -31.95 16.96
C SER A 356 9.82 -32.37 15.49
N TYR A 357 8.76 -32.10 14.73
CA TYR A 357 8.72 -32.32 13.28
C TYR A 357 9.79 -31.48 12.56
N MET A 358 9.91 -30.19 12.89
CA MET A 358 10.88 -29.29 12.27
C MET A 358 12.32 -29.71 12.53
N ALA A 359 12.64 -30.17 13.74
CA ALA A 359 13.97 -30.68 14.09
C ALA A 359 14.38 -31.90 13.23
N GLN A 360 13.41 -32.71 12.81
CA GLN A 360 13.63 -33.89 11.96
C GLN A 360 13.58 -33.58 10.45
N ASN A 361 13.14 -32.37 10.07
CA ASN A 361 12.94 -31.96 8.68
C ASN A 361 13.72 -30.66 8.35
N PRO A 362 15.05 -30.73 8.15
CA PRO A 362 15.89 -29.55 7.96
C PRO A 362 15.49 -28.65 6.78
N LYS A 363 14.91 -29.21 5.72
CA LYS A 363 14.40 -28.43 4.57
C LYS A 363 13.22 -27.54 4.97
N GLU A 364 12.31 -28.06 5.78
CA GLU A 364 11.18 -27.27 6.30
C GLU A 364 11.69 -26.24 7.32
N ALA A 365 12.63 -26.61 8.19
CA ALA A 365 13.32 -25.69 9.10
C ALA A 365 14.02 -24.52 8.37
N GLN A 366 14.59 -24.79 7.21
CA GLN A 366 15.19 -23.77 6.35
C GLN A 366 14.13 -22.85 5.72
N LYS A 367 13.00 -23.37 5.21
CA LYS A 367 11.91 -22.51 4.72
C LYS A 367 11.40 -21.58 5.82
N PHE A 368 11.18 -22.11 7.03
CA PHE A 368 10.70 -21.32 8.17
C PHE A 368 11.72 -20.28 8.67
N SER A 369 13.03 -20.50 8.49
CA SER A 369 14.03 -19.50 8.86
C SER A 369 13.92 -18.23 8.01
N PHE A 370 13.60 -18.37 6.71
CA PHE A 370 13.29 -17.23 5.85
C PHE A 370 12.03 -16.49 6.31
N VAL A 371 11.00 -17.22 6.74
CA VAL A 371 9.78 -16.62 7.31
C VAL A 371 10.10 -15.81 8.55
N SER A 372 10.89 -16.37 9.46
CA SER A 372 11.34 -15.69 10.69
C SER A 372 12.15 -14.44 10.37
N ALA A 373 13.10 -14.53 9.42
CA ALA A 373 13.92 -13.40 9.00
C ALA A 373 13.11 -12.29 8.29
N PHE A 374 12.10 -12.67 7.49
CA PHE A 374 11.21 -11.72 6.82
C PHE A 374 10.45 -10.86 7.84
N TYR A 375 9.98 -11.48 8.92
CA TYR A 375 9.30 -10.78 10.01
C TYR A 375 10.24 -10.01 10.95
N ALA A 376 11.56 -10.08 10.75
CA ALA A 376 12.49 -9.32 11.59
C ALA A 376 12.36 -7.80 11.44
N SER A 377 11.81 -7.35 10.30
CA SER A 377 11.48 -5.95 10.06
C SER A 377 10.42 -5.39 11.03
N ASP A 378 9.64 -6.26 11.67
CA ASP A 378 8.65 -5.88 12.68
C ASP A 378 9.31 -5.39 13.98
N TYR A 379 10.53 -5.86 14.28
CA TYR A 379 11.18 -5.62 15.56
C TYR A 379 11.63 -4.17 15.71
N ASP A 380 11.08 -3.49 16.72
CA ASP A 380 11.57 -2.20 17.19
C ASP A 380 12.56 -2.42 18.35
N VAL A 381 13.84 -2.22 18.08
CA VAL A 381 14.92 -2.38 19.06
C VAL A 381 15.35 -1.05 19.69
N ASP A 382 14.75 0.07 19.28
CA ASP A 382 15.13 1.41 19.72
C ASP A 382 14.77 1.66 21.18
N ILE A 383 13.75 0.96 21.67
CA ILE A 383 13.21 1.10 23.01
C ILE A 383 14.09 0.51 24.11
N LEU A 384 14.98 -0.42 23.77
CA LEU A 384 15.70 -1.21 24.76
C LEU A 384 16.71 -0.38 25.58
N ALA A 385 17.17 0.76 25.05
CA ALA A 385 18.11 1.70 25.69
C ALA A 385 19.32 0.99 26.32
N LEU A 386 19.95 0.10 25.57
CA LEU A 386 21.04 -0.76 26.03
C LEU A 386 22.40 -0.06 25.88
N HIS A 387 23.35 -0.49 26.69
CA HIS A 387 24.74 -0.09 26.70
C HIS A 387 25.62 -1.34 26.69
N ASN A 388 26.00 -1.86 27.86
CA ASN A 388 26.94 -2.98 28.04
C ASN A 388 26.32 -4.17 28.79
N GLN A 389 24.98 -4.25 28.85
CA GLN A 389 24.25 -5.30 29.54
C GLN A 389 24.49 -6.68 28.90
N LYS A 390 24.35 -7.74 29.71
CA LYS A 390 24.21 -9.11 29.21
C LYS A 390 22.76 -9.37 28.81
N VAL A 391 22.54 -9.64 27.52
CA VAL A 391 21.22 -9.79 26.91
C VAL A 391 21.03 -11.22 26.44
N CYS A 392 20.00 -11.89 26.96
CA CYS A 392 19.65 -13.25 26.59
C CYS A 392 18.35 -13.27 25.77
N ASP A 393 18.41 -13.88 24.59
CA ASP A 393 17.23 -14.15 23.75
C ASP A 393 16.75 -15.58 23.99
N ILE A 394 15.58 -15.70 24.62
CA ILE A 394 14.96 -16.98 24.99
C ILE A 394 14.01 -17.42 23.87
N GLY A 395 14.25 -18.60 23.29
CA GLY A 395 13.54 -19.04 22.09
C GLY A 395 14.03 -18.27 20.86
N CYS A 396 15.35 -18.04 20.76
CA CYS A 396 15.93 -17.14 19.77
C CYS A 396 15.79 -17.60 18.30
N GLY A 397 15.45 -18.86 18.05
CA GLY A 397 15.31 -19.45 16.72
C GLY A 397 16.55 -19.24 15.84
N SER A 398 16.44 -18.40 14.81
CA SER A 398 17.59 -18.06 13.95
C SER A 398 18.58 -17.07 14.58
N GLY A 399 18.25 -16.48 15.72
CA GLY A 399 19.04 -15.41 16.37
C GLY A 399 18.90 -14.03 15.72
N THR A 400 17.95 -13.85 14.78
CA THR A 400 17.81 -12.60 14.01
C THR A 400 17.48 -11.39 14.90
N LEU A 401 16.62 -11.56 15.92
CA LEU A 401 16.30 -10.49 16.86
C LEU A 401 17.54 -10.03 17.62
N LEU A 402 18.22 -10.94 18.33
CA LEU A 402 19.42 -10.59 19.09
C LEU A 402 20.56 -10.05 18.21
N SER A 403 20.71 -10.56 16.99
CA SER A 403 21.66 -10.02 16.01
C SER A 403 21.33 -8.56 15.65
N THR A 404 20.05 -8.25 15.47
CA THR A 404 19.57 -6.87 15.19
C THR A 404 19.82 -5.95 16.39
N ILE A 405 19.55 -6.44 17.61
CA ILE A 405 19.84 -5.70 18.84
C ILE A 405 21.35 -5.44 18.96
N LYS A 406 22.19 -6.45 18.73
CA LYS A 406 23.66 -6.34 18.80
C LYS A 406 24.23 -5.37 17.76
N ALA A 407 23.69 -5.37 16.55
CA ALA A 407 24.09 -4.42 15.51
C ALA A 407 23.84 -2.96 15.94
N LYS A 408 22.78 -2.72 16.70
CA LYS A 408 22.47 -1.38 17.25
C LYS A 408 23.26 -1.07 18.54
N TYR A 409 23.46 -2.07 19.40
CA TYR A 409 24.12 -1.93 20.69
C TYR A 409 25.37 -2.83 20.74
N PRO A 410 26.48 -2.44 20.10
CA PRO A 410 27.63 -3.33 19.87
C PRO A 410 28.40 -3.72 21.14
N LEU A 411 28.15 -3.06 22.29
CA LEU A 411 28.82 -3.32 23.56
C LEU A 411 28.10 -4.34 24.45
N ILE A 412 26.91 -4.83 24.05
CA ILE A 412 26.20 -5.85 24.80
C ILE A 412 26.92 -7.20 24.75
N LYS A 413 26.67 -8.04 25.75
CA LYS A 413 27.05 -9.45 25.72
C LYS A 413 25.83 -10.28 25.34
N ALA A 414 25.84 -10.88 24.16
CA ALA A 414 24.71 -11.64 23.62
C ALA A 414 24.76 -13.11 24.08
N ILE A 415 23.63 -13.61 24.60
CA ILE A 415 23.40 -15.03 24.88
C ILE A 415 22.21 -15.50 24.03
N TYR A 416 22.44 -16.50 23.18
CA TYR A 416 21.38 -17.15 22.41
C TYR A 416 20.93 -18.38 23.18
N ALA A 417 19.65 -18.50 23.49
CA ALA A 417 19.12 -19.63 24.24
C ALA A 417 17.92 -20.24 23.51
N ASP A 418 18.07 -21.48 23.06
CA ASP A 418 17.01 -22.26 22.41
C ASP A 418 17.33 -23.77 22.52
N LYS A 419 16.46 -24.63 22.01
CA LYS A 419 16.82 -26.02 21.70
C LYS A 419 17.92 -26.05 20.64
N GLU A 420 18.65 -27.17 20.54
CA GLU A 420 19.72 -27.26 19.54
C GLU A 420 19.18 -26.97 18.12
N ASP A 421 19.76 -25.94 17.51
CA ASP A 421 19.35 -25.43 16.22
C ASP A 421 20.56 -25.28 15.30
N VAL A 422 20.51 -25.95 14.14
CA VAL A 422 21.55 -25.90 13.12
C VAL A 422 21.73 -24.52 12.50
N ARG A 423 20.79 -23.59 12.72
CA ARG A 423 20.75 -22.25 12.12
C ARG A 423 21.56 -21.21 12.88
N ILE A 424 21.90 -21.47 14.15
CA ILE A 424 22.57 -20.49 15.01
C ILE A 424 24.09 -20.53 14.79
N ASN A 425 24.71 -19.35 14.66
CA ASN A 425 26.17 -19.27 14.67
C ASN A 425 26.71 -19.58 16.09
N LYS A 426 27.30 -20.77 16.25
CA LYS A 426 27.88 -21.25 17.51
C LYS A 426 29.17 -20.53 17.92
N GLU A 427 29.65 -19.53 17.17
CA GLU A 427 30.78 -18.69 17.57
C GLU A 427 30.42 -17.73 18.73
N GLU A 428 29.14 -17.49 18.99
CA GLU A 428 28.64 -16.69 20.11
C GLU A 428 28.17 -17.58 21.28
N GLU A 429 27.95 -16.99 22.46
CA GLU A 429 27.49 -17.73 23.65
C GLU A 429 26.10 -18.32 23.37
N PHE A 430 26.03 -19.63 23.14
CA PHE A 430 24.80 -20.39 22.96
C PHE A 430 24.56 -21.32 24.16
N ILE A 431 23.35 -21.28 24.71
CA ILE A 431 22.94 -22.13 25.81
C ILE A 431 21.74 -22.96 25.34
N GLU A 432 21.92 -24.27 25.26
CA GLU A 432 20.81 -25.17 24.97
C GLU A 432 19.83 -25.17 26.14
N ILE A 433 18.56 -24.88 25.85
CA ILE A 433 17.49 -24.84 26.85
C ILE A 433 16.23 -25.55 26.41
N ASP A 434 15.44 -25.92 27.42
CA ASP A 434 14.02 -26.22 27.28
C ASP A 434 13.30 -25.24 28.22
N PHE A 435 12.64 -24.23 27.66
CA PHE A 435 11.99 -23.17 28.45
C PHE A 435 10.80 -23.67 29.30
N PHE A 436 10.37 -24.93 29.13
CA PHE A 436 9.44 -25.59 30.04
C PHE A 436 10.11 -26.17 31.28
N LYS A 437 11.45 -26.21 31.32
CA LYS A 437 12.25 -26.66 32.45
C LYS A 437 12.95 -25.47 33.13
N PRO A 438 13.45 -25.65 34.37
CA PRO A 438 14.22 -24.62 35.05
C PRO A 438 15.41 -24.14 34.20
N LEU A 439 15.58 -22.81 34.10
CA LEU A 439 16.62 -22.18 33.31
C LEU A 439 17.80 -21.75 34.20
N HIS A 440 19.02 -22.00 33.73
CA HIS A 440 20.26 -21.65 34.43
C HIS A 440 21.06 -20.61 33.65
N ILE A 441 20.49 -19.41 33.52
CA ILE A 441 21.06 -18.31 32.73
C ILE A 441 21.21 -17.08 33.62
N GLU A 442 22.36 -16.43 33.60
CA GLU A 442 22.53 -15.12 34.24
C GLU A 442 22.55 -14.03 33.16
N ALA A 443 21.59 -13.10 33.22
CA ALA A 443 21.49 -11.98 32.28
C ALA A 443 20.80 -10.75 32.93
N ASP A 444 21.19 -9.56 32.48
CA ASP A 444 20.57 -8.29 32.89
C ASP A 444 19.25 -8.05 32.15
N VAL A 445 19.17 -8.49 30.90
CA VAL A 445 18.00 -8.31 30.04
C VAL A 445 17.68 -9.63 29.37
N PHE A 446 16.43 -10.04 29.45
CA PHE A 446 15.86 -11.13 28.69
C PHE A 446 15.01 -10.55 27.57
N VAL A 447 15.08 -11.13 26.38
CA VAL A 447 14.18 -10.83 25.28
C VAL A 447 13.49 -12.11 24.82
N MET A 448 12.26 -11.97 24.37
CA MET A 448 11.46 -13.06 23.84
C MET A 448 10.57 -12.51 22.73
N SER A 449 10.46 -13.24 21.62
CA SER A 449 9.66 -12.79 20.48
C SER A 449 8.82 -13.92 19.92
N ARG A 450 7.50 -13.69 19.81
CA ARG A 450 6.57 -14.60 19.11
C ARG A 450 6.72 -16.03 19.63
N ILE A 451 6.71 -16.18 20.96
CA ILE A 451 6.80 -17.48 21.63
C ILE A 451 5.50 -17.77 22.35
N LEU A 452 4.95 -16.82 23.11
CA LEU A 452 3.78 -17.07 23.93
C LEU A 452 2.53 -17.31 23.09
N HIS A 453 2.46 -16.75 21.87
CA HIS A 453 1.33 -16.97 20.98
C HIS A 453 1.22 -18.39 20.43
N ASP A 454 2.30 -19.17 20.49
CA ASP A 454 2.33 -20.58 20.07
C ASP A 454 1.66 -21.52 21.08
N TRP A 455 1.41 -21.03 22.30
CA TRP A 455 1.02 -21.86 23.43
C TRP A 455 -0.29 -21.40 24.07
N GLU A 456 -1.02 -22.37 24.63
CA GLU A 456 -2.14 -22.11 25.53
C GLU A 456 -1.68 -21.45 26.85
N ASP A 457 -2.62 -20.83 27.57
CA ASP A 457 -2.31 -20.00 28.75
C ASP A 457 -1.52 -20.75 29.83
N ALA A 458 -1.84 -22.02 30.10
CA ALA A 458 -1.13 -22.82 31.10
C ALA A 458 0.36 -22.99 30.77
N LYS A 459 0.67 -23.26 29.49
CA LYS A 459 2.04 -23.40 28.99
C LYS A 459 2.76 -22.06 28.92
N ALA A 460 2.08 -21.00 28.48
CA ALA A 460 2.64 -19.65 28.46
C ALA A 460 3.01 -19.16 29.87
N ILE A 461 2.17 -19.42 30.87
CA ILE A 461 2.46 -19.12 32.29
C ILE A 461 3.68 -19.91 32.77
N ALA A 462 3.78 -21.21 32.45
CA ALA A 462 4.92 -22.03 32.86
C ALA A 462 6.26 -21.51 32.28
N ILE A 463 6.26 -21.09 31.00
CA ILE A 463 7.43 -20.46 30.35
C ILE A 463 7.83 -19.19 31.12
N LEU A 464 6.87 -18.29 31.36
CA LEU A 464 7.11 -17.04 32.06
C LEU A 464 7.60 -17.26 33.50
N GLN A 465 7.07 -18.26 34.21
CA GLN A 465 7.49 -18.63 35.55
C GLN A 465 8.95 -19.09 35.60
N ASN A 466 9.38 -19.93 34.64
CA ASN A 466 10.76 -20.38 34.55
C ASN A 466 11.71 -19.21 34.29
N ILE A 467 11.33 -18.27 33.43
CA ILE A 467 12.13 -17.07 33.15
C ILE A 467 12.17 -16.15 34.38
N ALA A 468 11.02 -15.91 35.03
CA ALA A 468 10.94 -15.10 36.24
C ALA A 468 11.78 -15.69 37.39
N ALA A 469 11.87 -17.02 37.50
CA ALA A 469 12.72 -17.68 38.48
C ALA A 469 14.21 -17.38 38.27
N THR A 470 14.63 -17.28 37.01
CA THR A 470 16.01 -17.01 36.58
C THR A 470 16.37 -15.52 36.60
N MET A 471 15.38 -14.63 36.48
CA MET A 471 15.56 -13.18 36.57
C MET A 471 16.04 -12.75 37.97
N GLY A 472 17.08 -11.90 37.99
CA GLY A 472 17.49 -11.15 39.18
C GLY A 472 16.56 -9.96 39.45
N GLU A 473 16.71 -9.34 40.62
CA GLU A 473 15.85 -8.22 41.06
C GLU A 473 15.86 -7.01 40.09
N LYS A 474 16.97 -6.79 39.40
CA LYS A 474 17.12 -5.69 38.44
C LYS A 474 16.88 -6.09 37.00
N SER A 475 16.75 -7.40 36.73
CA SER A 475 16.58 -7.91 35.37
C SER A 475 15.28 -7.41 34.75
N ILE A 476 15.30 -7.23 33.43
CA ILE A 476 14.13 -6.81 32.64
C ILE A 476 13.83 -7.91 31.62
N LEU A 477 12.55 -8.18 31.38
CA LEU A 477 12.11 -9.00 30.25
C LEU A 477 11.41 -8.10 29.24
N TYR A 478 11.90 -8.06 28.00
CA TYR A 478 11.20 -7.46 26.87
C TYR A 478 10.51 -8.53 26.04
N LEU A 479 9.21 -8.40 25.87
CA LEU A 479 8.38 -9.34 25.13
C LEU A 479 7.88 -8.67 23.85
N TYR A 480 8.20 -9.27 22.71
CA TYR A 480 7.75 -8.87 21.38
C TYR A 480 6.63 -9.81 20.94
N GLU A 481 5.38 -9.35 21.05
CA GLU A 481 4.18 -10.12 20.69
C GLU A 481 3.16 -9.27 19.94
N SER A 482 2.33 -9.90 19.12
CA SER A 482 1.15 -9.23 18.60
C SER A 482 0.16 -9.04 19.75
N VAL A 483 -0.38 -7.83 19.89
CA VAL A 483 -1.44 -7.54 20.87
C VAL A 483 -2.71 -7.26 20.09
N GLN A 484 -3.76 -8.04 20.34
CA GLN A 484 -5.04 -7.86 19.66
C GLN A 484 -5.73 -6.58 20.13
N ASP A 485 -6.30 -5.86 19.18
CA ASP A 485 -7.19 -4.74 19.47
C ASP A 485 -8.54 -5.24 19.96
N GLU A 486 -9.14 -4.48 20.87
CA GLU A 486 -10.56 -4.66 21.17
C GLU A 486 -11.41 -4.47 19.90
N PRO A 487 -12.50 -5.25 19.73
CA PRO A 487 -13.41 -5.07 18.62
C PRO A 487 -13.96 -3.64 18.62
N SER A 488 -13.59 -2.83 17.63
CA SER A 488 -14.07 -1.45 17.58
C SER A 488 -15.60 -1.44 17.36
N LEU A 489 -16.31 -0.70 18.22
CA LEU A 489 -17.77 -0.48 18.10
C LEU A 489 -18.17 0.23 16.78
N ARG A 490 -17.19 0.69 15.99
CA ARG A 490 -17.37 1.46 14.74
C ARG A 490 -16.91 0.73 13.47
N GLY A 491 -16.67 -0.59 13.53
CA GLY A 491 -16.55 -1.43 12.34
C GLY A 491 -15.16 -1.59 11.71
N GLY A 492 -14.08 -1.41 12.48
CA GLY A 492 -12.72 -1.81 12.11
C GLY A 492 -12.46 -3.32 12.22
N LYS A 493 -11.57 -3.85 11.39
CA LYS A 493 -11.14 -5.27 11.44
C LYS A 493 -10.22 -5.51 12.64
N ILE A 494 -10.39 -6.65 13.32
CA ILE A 494 -9.45 -7.10 14.35
C ILE A 494 -8.16 -7.54 13.63
N LYS A 495 -7.08 -6.77 13.78
CA LYS A 495 -5.77 -7.10 13.19
C LYS A 495 -5.29 -8.45 13.74
N GLY A 496 -4.89 -9.37 12.86
CA GLY A 496 -4.35 -10.68 13.25
C GLY A 496 -5.39 -11.76 13.62
N LEU A 497 -6.69 -11.53 13.40
CA LEU A 497 -7.72 -12.52 13.71
C LEU A 497 -7.52 -13.83 12.92
N GLU A 498 -7.25 -13.75 11.62
CA GLU A 498 -6.98 -14.92 10.79
C GLU A 498 -5.73 -15.70 11.24
N LEU A 499 -4.73 -14.99 11.78
CA LEU A 499 -3.54 -15.62 12.38
C LEU A 499 -3.90 -16.45 13.61
N SER A 500 -4.90 -16.04 14.40
CA SER A 500 -5.37 -16.82 15.55
C SER A 500 -5.96 -18.18 15.13
N PHE A 501 -6.70 -18.22 14.01
CA PHE A 501 -7.18 -19.49 13.45
C PHE A 501 -6.02 -20.38 13.00
N HIS A 502 -4.98 -19.79 12.39
CA HIS A 502 -3.77 -20.52 12.03
C HIS A 502 -3.06 -21.09 13.27
N LEU A 503 -2.78 -20.27 14.29
CA LEU A 503 -2.10 -20.70 15.51
C LEU A 503 -2.87 -21.80 16.25
N LEU A 504 -4.20 -21.69 16.37
CA LEU A 504 -5.01 -22.74 16.97
C LEU A 504 -4.88 -24.06 16.20
N ASN A 505 -5.02 -24.00 14.87
CA ASN A 505 -4.99 -25.20 14.03
C ASN A 505 -3.61 -25.86 14.02
N PHE A 506 -2.56 -25.03 14.03
CA PHE A 506 -1.18 -25.47 13.80
C PHE A 506 -0.44 -25.82 15.09
N LEU A 507 -0.63 -25.05 16.16
CA LEU A 507 0.12 -25.16 17.42
C LEU A 507 -0.78 -25.31 18.65
N GLY A 508 -2.07 -25.02 18.54
CA GLY A 508 -2.98 -24.93 19.70
C GLY A 508 -2.78 -23.63 20.48
N GLY A 509 -2.01 -22.70 19.91
CA GLY A 509 -1.76 -21.38 20.46
C GLY A 509 -2.88 -20.39 20.18
N ARG A 510 -2.71 -19.18 20.69
CA ARG A 510 -3.64 -18.07 20.44
C ARG A 510 -2.96 -16.71 20.58
N GLU A 511 -3.46 -15.76 19.82
CA GLU A 511 -3.19 -14.34 20.06
C GLU A 511 -3.96 -13.84 21.29
N ARG A 512 -3.49 -12.74 21.88
CA ARG A 512 -4.03 -12.19 23.14
C ARG A 512 -4.16 -10.68 23.07
N ASP A 513 -5.16 -10.15 23.75
CA ASP A 513 -5.23 -8.73 24.08
C ASP A 513 -4.34 -8.40 25.29
N LEU A 514 -4.27 -7.13 25.65
CA LEU A 514 -3.39 -6.67 26.72
C LEU A 514 -3.83 -7.20 28.10
N GLU A 515 -5.12 -7.27 28.37
CA GLU A 515 -5.66 -7.76 29.64
C GLU A 515 -5.29 -9.24 29.85
N ALA A 516 -5.43 -10.06 28.80
CA ALA A 516 -5.02 -11.46 28.84
C ALA A 516 -3.50 -11.60 29.07
N PHE A 517 -2.67 -10.75 28.47
CA PHE A 517 -1.22 -10.74 28.74
C PHE A 517 -0.91 -10.34 30.20
N GLU A 518 -1.53 -9.28 30.71
CA GLU A 518 -1.36 -8.86 32.12
C GLU A 518 -1.74 -9.98 33.10
N TYR A 519 -2.80 -10.73 32.80
CA TYR A 519 -3.16 -11.93 33.56
C TYR A 519 -2.02 -12.97 33.56
N LEU A 520 -1.45 -13.31 32.40
CA LEU A 520 -0.32 -14.27 32.35
C LEU A 520 0.88 -13.78 33.16
N PHE A 521 1.21 -12.49 33.05
CA PHE A 521 2.34 -11.91 33.78
C PHE A 521 2.12 -11.99 35.29
N ALA A 522 0.93 -11.64 35.76
CA ALA A 522 0.59 -11.73 37.18
C ALA A 522 0.69 -13.16 37.73
N GLN A 523 0.23 -14.16 36.98
CA GLN A 523 0.36 -15.57 37.35
C GLN A 523 1.82 -16.06 37.37
N ALA A 524 2.70 -15.40 36.63
CA ALA A 524 4.12 -15.70 36.57
C ALA A 524 4.98 -14.92 37.59
N GLY A 525 4.38 -14.05 38.41
CA GLY A 525 5.14 -13.19 39.31
C GLY A 525 5.86 -12.04 38.59
N LEU A 526 5.34 -11.63 37.44
CA LEU A 526 5.84 -10.52 36.63
C LEU A 526 4.83 -9.36 36.62
N LYS A 527 5.33 -8.15 36.46
CA LYS A 527 4.56 -6.92 36.31
C LYS A 527 4.90 -6.23 35.00
N LEU A 528 3.87 -5.79 34.29
CA LEU A 528 3.99 -4.91 33.14
C LEU A 528 4.37 -3.48 33.58
N GLU A 529 5.49 -2.98 33.07
CA GLU A 529 6.00 -1.62 33.33
C GLU A 529 5.56 -0.65 32.22
N SER A 530 5.62 -1.08 30.97
CA SER A 530 5.22 -0.25 29.82
C SER A 530 4.93 -1.10 28.58
N VAL A 531 4.04 -0.60 27.72
CA VAL A 531 3.77 -1.13 26.37
C VAL A 531 4.14 -0.08 25.34
N LEU A 532 4.97 -0.45 24.38
CA LEU A 532 5.20 0.36 23.18
C LEU A 532 4.44 -0.29 22.02
N ARG A 533 3.48 0.45 21.47
CA ARG A 533 2.69 0.05 20.32
C ARG A 533 2.74 1.17 19.29
N LYS A 534 3.60 1.02 18.28
CA LYS A 534 3.61 1.89 17.08
C LYS A 534 2.52 1.40 16.12
N GLU A 535 2.39 1.99 14.94
CA GLU A 535 1.52 1.51 13.84
C GLU A 535 1.94 0.13 13.26
N ARG A 536 2.65 -0.69 14.04
CA ARG A 536 3.14 -2.03 13.69
C ARG A 536 2.29 -3.12 14.34
N LEU A 537 2.34 -4.33 13.78
CA LEU A 537 1.60 -5.48 14.31
C LEU A 537 2.12 -5.95 15.69
N VAL A 538 3.44 -5.88 15.90
CA VAL A 538 4.11 -6.34 17.12
C VAL A 538 4.27 -5.19 18.11
N ALA A 539 3.81 -5.40 19.35
CA ALA A 539 4.06 -4.52 20.48
C ALA A 539 5.30 -4.99 21.26
N VAL A 540 5.96 -4.05 21.93
CA VAL A 540 7.05 -4.36 22.87
C VAL A 540 6.57 -4.10 24.29
N MET A 541 6.49 -5.15 25.09
CA MET A 541 6.09 -5.10 26.48
C MET A 541 7.31 -5.23 27.39
N LYS A 542 7.50 -4.28 28.29
CA LYS A 542 8.58 -4.28 29.28
C LYS A 542 8.05 -4.83 30.61
N LEU A 543 8.66 -5.92 31.08
CA LEU A 543 8.25 -6.65 32.27
C LEU A 543 9.36 -6.66 33.33
N ARG A 544 8.95 -6.68 34.60
CA ARG A 544 9.83 -6.89 35.76
C ARG A 544 9.29 -7.95 36.69
N LYS A 545 10.19 -8.57 37.46
CA LYS A 545 9.83 -9.45 38.57
C LYS A 545 9.18 -8.64 39.69
N LEU A 546 8.11 -9.19 40.28
CA LEU A 546 7.40 -8.63 41.43
C LEU A 546 8.21 -8.68 42.72
#